data_AF-A0A367KAY8-F1
#
_entry.id   AF-A0A367KAY8-F1
#
_cell.length_a   1.000
_cell.length_b   1.000
_cell.length_c   1.000
_cell.angle_alpha   90.00
_cell.angle_beta   90.00
_cell.angle_gamma   90.00
#
_symmetry.space_group_name_H-M   'P 1'
#
loop_
_entity.id
_entity.type
_entity.pdbx_description
1 polymer ?
#
loop_
_entity_poly.entity_id
_entity_poly.type
_entity_poly.pdbx_seq_one_letter_code
_entity_poly.pdbx_strand_id
1 'polypeptide(L)'
;MLEINLLPEFGWSIKNEPVYGPGSVFQGFVKIKLSEEELQQSQRLRVIFHATETSFSSAEIMPMYRNQLFGSQRVLWRRQNTDSSQKKLEPDTEAIFPFIIELPMIQFPPSSRTVSSDKMFSYQSDFVLSAFLDPTNGKEPIMKSHKSVLYMPFVETMLFKKPVIISPKSSQGSSSESDVTVSMSAMDYLPGDAIQAKMLLKNAAKSQAESVSVKLYQIQTWKKIPDMIKKGRVPNTEKKYKQLIASNTIKLSDYKDQGQSSNKSISSTFDISLPIPIETVPSFSYSPIFSIGYQLQISIKQKKIWSALLELPDIPITIGTLGYGTRSSQELKVYSAFKSVFEQEQDNTDTLPVPRYLQVVEYEDCLPPYEDQRLPLYEHVMTNAAS
;
A
#
# COMPACT_ATOMS: atom_id res chain seq x y z
N MET A 1 -11.12 7.69 30.33
CA MET A 1 -10.32 7.89 29.08
C MET A 1 -9.84 6.55 28.58
N LEU A 2 -9.94 6.27 27.27
CA LEU A 2 -9.42 5.05 26.64
C LEU A 2 -8.74 5.39 25.31
N GLU A 3 -7.47 5.06 25.17
CA GLU A 3 -6.65 5.43 24.00
C GLU A 3 -5.73 4.28 23.58
N ILE A 4 -5.58 4.09 22.26
CA ILE A 4 -4.61 3.16 21.68
C ILE A 4 -3.44 3.95 21.12
N ASN A 5 -2.23 3.60 21.54
CA ASN A 5 -0.99 4.17 21.02
C ASN A 5 -0.14 3.04 20.42
N LEU A 6 0.37 3.28 19.22
CA LEU A 6 1.37 2.43 18.59
C LEU A 6 2.74 3.01 18.90
N LEU A 7 3.69 2.15 19.24
CA LEU A 7 5.07 2.59 19.41
C LEU A 7 5.66 2.91 18.03
N PRO A 8 6.61 3.85 17.94
CA PRO A 8 7.33 4.09 16.70
C PRO A 8 8.01 2.79 16.26
N GLU A 9 7.75 2.37 15.03
CA GLU A 9 8.56 1.34 14.41
C GLU A 9 9.76 1.95 13.71
N PHE A 10 10.89 1.27 13.81
CA PHE A 10 12.00 1.51 12.89
C PHE A 10 11.64 0.87 11.55
N GLY A 11 11.36 1.68 10.54
CA GLY A 11 11.04 1.14 9.22
C GLY A 11 10.31 2.09 8.29
N TRP A 12 9.36 1.52 7.55
CA TRP A 12 8.63 2.17 6.48
C TRP A 12 7.57 3.12 7.03
N SER A 13 7.61 4.38 6.61
CA SER A 13 6.59 5.37 6.93
C SER A 13 6.12 6.12 5.68
N ILE A 14 4.86 6.54 5.69
CA ILE A 14 4.27 7.41 4.67
C ILE A 14 3.70 8.61 5.40
N LYS A 15 4.15 9.83 5.06
CA LYS A 15 3.75 11.08 5.73
C LYS A 15 3.94 11.04 7.25
N ASN A 16 5.04 10.45 7.73
CA ASN A 16 5.37 10.25 9.14
C ASN A 16 4.42 9.33 9.90
N GLU A 17 3.56 8.57 9.21
CA GLU A 17 2.77 7.50 9.81
C GLU A 17 3.42 6.14 9.53
N PRO A 18 3.49 5.24 10.52
CA PRO A 18 4.06 3.91 10.34
C PRO A 18 3.21 3.07 9.38
N VAL A 19 3.88 2.32 8.50
CA VAL A 19 3.28 1.42 7.52
C VAL A 19 3.63 -0.02 7.86
N TYR A 20 2.63 -0.89 7.81
CA TYR A 20 2.77 -2.31 8.10
C TYR A 20 2.48 -3.13 6.85
N GLY A 21 3.14 -4.28 6.70
CA GLY A 21 2.96 -5.17 5.56
C GLY A 21 2.95 -6.65 5.98
N PRO A 22 3.00 -7.56 5.00
CA PRO A 22 3.10 -8.99 5.27
C PRO A 22 4.27 -9.31 6.22
N GLY A 23 4.01 -10.07 7.28
CA GLY A 23 5.04 -10.47 8.24
C GLY A 23 5.49 -9.41 9.25
N SER A 24 4.96 -8.18 9.21
CA SER A 24 5.34 -7.15 10.20
C SER A 24 4.95 -7.55 11.63
N VAL A 25 5.80 -7.21 12.59
CA VAL A 25 5.53 -7.35 14.03
C VAL A 25 5.53 -5.97 14.66
N PHE A 26 4.37 -5.55 15.14
CA PHE A 26 4.20 -4.21 15.71
C PHE A 26 3.67 -4.22 17.12
N GLN A 27 4.05 -3.19 17.86
CA GLN A 27 3.82 -3.08 19.29
C GLN A 27 3.14 -1.76 19.64
N GLY A 28 2.37 -1.80 20.71
CA GLY A 28 1.63 -0.66 21.20
C GLY A 28 1.14 -0.89 22.61
N PHE A 29 0.33 0.05 23.09
CA PHE A 29 -0.31 -0.07 24.38
C PHE A 29 -1.68 0.61 24.38
N VAL A 30 -2.54 0.13 25.27
CA VAL A 30 -3.81 0.78 25.57
C VAL A 30 -3.65 1.54 26.87
N LYS A 31 -3.86 2.87 26.82
CA LYS A 31 -3.97 3.72 28.01
C LYS A 31 -5.40 3.78 28.47
N ILE A 32 -5.60 3.64 29.77
CA ILE A 32 -6.92 3.74 30.37
C ILE A 32 -6.85 4.49 31.69
N LYS A 33 -7.85 5.33 31.93
CA LYS A 33 -8.08 6.01 33.20
C LYS A 33 -9.58 5.96 33.47
N LEU A 34 -9.98 5.37 34.59
CA LEU A 34 -11.38 5.08 34.93
C LEU A 34 -11.80 5.82 36.18
N SER A 35 -13.03 6.33 36.21
CA SER A 35 -13.68 6.73 37.45
C SER A 35 -13.97 5.51 38.33
N GLU A 36 -14.27 5.73 39.61
CA GLU A 36 -14.68 4.65 40.51
C GLU A 36 -15.92 3.90 39.97
N GLU A 37 -16.92 4.62 39.46
CA GLU A 37 -18.14 4.04 38.89
C GLU A 37 -17.85 3.18 37.64
N GLU A 38 -17.03 3.70 36.71
CA GLU A 38 -16.62 2.97 35.50
C GLU A 38 -15.85 1.70 35.87
N LEU A 39 -14.92 1.80 36.83
CA LEU A 39 -14.18 0.66 37.34
C LEU A 39 -15.16 -0.36 37.94
N GLN A 40 -16.08 0.05 38.82
CA GLN A 40 -17.12 -0.81 39.43
C GLN A 40 -18.00 -1.53 38.40
N GLN A 41 -18.23 -0.95 37.23
CA GLN A 41 -19.02 -1.60 36.18
C GLN A 41 -18.17 -2.46 35.25
N SER A 42 -16.86 -2.23 35.15
CA SER A 42 -15.97 -2.91 34.21
C SER A 42 -15.67 -4.38 34.56
N GLN A 43 -15.50 -5.21 33.53
CA GLN A 43 -15.16 -6.63 33.68
C GLN A 43 -13.88 -7.01 32.95
N ARG A 44 -13.70 -6.53 31.72
CA ARG A 44 -12.50 -6.82 30.92
C ARG A 44 -12.17 -5.69 29.96
N LEU A 45 -10.88 -5.47 29.77
CA LEU A 45 -10.33 -4.66 28.70
C LEU A 45 -9.82 -5.60 27.60
N ARG A 46 -10.26 -5.40 26.38
CA ARG A 46 -9.77 -6.16 25.22
C ARG A 46 -9.38 -5.24 24.08
N VAL A 47 -8.42 -5.70 23.29
CA VAL A 47 -8.03 -5.08 22.02
C VAL A 47 -8.35 -6.06 20.89
N ILE A 48 -8.89 -5.53 19.80
CA ILE A 48 -9.21 -6.27 18.58
C ILE A 48 -8.44 -5.63 17.44
N PHE A 49 -7.84 -6.45 16.60
CA PHE A 49 -7.28 -6.01 15.33
C PHE A 49 -8.05 -6.70 14.21
N HIS A 50 -8.67 -5.91 13.35
CA HIS A 50 -9.49 -6.43 12.27
C HIS A 50 -9.27 -5.65 10.98
N ALA A 51 -9.53 -6.32 9.86
CA ALA A 51 -9.50 -5.70 8.55
C ALA A 51 -10.79 -5.96 7.78
N THR A 52 -11.27 -4.97 7.04
CA THR A 52 -12.52 -5.05 6.27
C THR A 52 -12.31 -4.50 4.88
N GLU A 53 -12.80 -5.21 3.88
CA GLU A 53 -12.90 -4.76 2.51
C GLU A 53 -14.37 -4.44 2.21
N THR A 54 -14.64 -3.22 1.77
CA THR A 54 -16.02 -2.73 1.55
C THR A 54 -16.12 -1.99 0.21
N SER A 55 -17.25 -2.13 -0.46
CA SER A 55 -17.61 -1.33 -1.62
C SER A 55 -19.02 -0.78 -1.48
N PHE A 56 -19.21 0.47 -1.89
CA PHE A 56 -20.49 1.18 -1.87
C PHE A 56 -20.89 1.66 -3.26
N SER A 57 -22.19 1.78 -3.46
CA SER A 57 -22.79 2.50 -4.59
C SER A 57 -23.43 3.77 -4.05
N SER A 58 -23.33 4.88 -4.77
CA SER A 58 -23.95 6.15 -4.39
C SER A 58 -25.49 6.06 -4.25
N ALA A 59 -26.11 5.04 -4.86
CA ALA A 59 -27.55 4.82 -4.80
C ALA A 59 -28.00 4.09 -3.52
N GLU A 60 -27.08 3.52 -2.74
CA GLU A 60 -27.40 2.67 -1.59
C GLU A 60 -26.75 3.19 -0.31
N ILE A 61 -27.50 3.18 0.79
CA ILE A 61 -26.98 3.52 2.14
C ILE A 61 -26.12 2.37 2.68
N MET A 62 -26.44 1.14 2.29
CA MET A 62 -25.73 -0.06 2.71
C MET A 62 -24.59 -0.38 1.74
N PRO A 63 -23.49 -0.99 2.22
CA PRO A 63 -22.44 -1.43 1.33
C PRO A 63 -23.00 -2.48 0.37
N MET A 64 -22.61 -2.37 -0.90
CA MET A 64 -22.86 -3.43 -1.87
C MET A 64 -22.10 -4.68 -1.39
N TYR A 65 -20.80 -4.54 -1.22
CA TYR A 65 -19.95 -5.62 -0.74
C TYR A 65 -19.34 -5.24 0.60
N ARG A 66 -19.33 -6.19 1.53
CA ARG A 66 -18.57 -6.07 2.78
C ARG A 66 -18.03 -7.44 3.13
N ASN A 67 -16.72 -7.54 3.27
CA ASN A 67 -16.04 -8.74 3.71
C ASN A 67 -15.08 -8.40 4.84
N GLN A 68 -15.23 -9.10 5.96
CA GLN A 68 -14.24 -9.02 7.04
C GLN A 68 -13.10 -9.96 6.67
N LEU A 69 -11.92 -9.40 6.40
CA LEU A 69 -10.74 -10.18 5.99
C LEU A 69 -10.22 -11.00 7.18
N PHE A 70 -10.16 -10.39 8.36
CA PHE A 70 -9.84 -11.09 9.60
C PHE A 70 -10.36 -10.31 10.82
N GLY A 71 -10.35 -10.97 11.97
CA GLY A 71 -10.53 -10.34 13.28
C GLY A 71 -9.82 -11.16 14.35
N SER A 72 -8.77 -10.60 14.95
CA SER A 72 -8.03 -11.20 16.06
C SER A 72 -8.25 -10.36 17.32
N GLN A 73 -8.33 -10.99 18.49
CA GLN A 73 -8.53 -10.26 19.74
C GLN A 73 -7.63 -10.77 20.87
N ARG A 74 -7.35 -9.90 21.82
CA ARG A 74 -6.68 -10.23 23.08
C ARG A 74 -7.31 -9.49 24.24
N VAL A 75 -7.50 -10.20 25.35
CA VAL A 75 -7.86 -9.61 26.64
C VAL A 75 -6.58 -9.10 27.30
N LEU A 76 -6.55 -7.80 27.60
CA LEU A 76 -5.42 -7.12 28.22
C LEU A 76 -5.55 -7.06 29.74
N TRP A 77 -6.78 -7.01 30.24
CA TRP A 77 -7.08 -6.98 31.67
C TRP A 77 -8.44 -7.64 31.95
N ARG A 78 -8.55 -8.28 33.11
CA ARG A 78 -9.80 -8.85 33.63
C ARG A 78 -9.88 -8.61 35.12
N ARG A 79 -11.05 -8.21 35.61
CA ARG A 79 -11.28 -7.89 37.03
C ARG A 79 -11.01 -9.04 38.00
N GLN A 80 -11.39 -10.27 37.65
CA GLN A 80 -11.37 -11.43 38.54
C GLN A 80 -10.24 -12.41 38.22
N ASN A 81 -9.07 -11.94 37.80
CA ASN A 81 -7.96 -12.86 37.57
C ASN A 81 -7.25 -13.15 38.90
N THR A 82 -7.19 -14.43 39.27
CA THR A 82 -6.49 -14.95 40.46
C THR A 82 -4.96 -14.94 40.30
N ASP A 83 -4.46 -14.61 39.12
CA ASP A 83 -3.03 -14.40 38.88
C ASP A 83 -2.56 -13.10 39.53
N SER A 84 -1.83 -13.26 40.63
CA SER A 84 -1.16 -12.19 41.38
C SER A 84 -0.21 -11.30 40.56
N SER A 85 0.09 -11.67 39.31
CA SER A 85 0.95 -10.93 38.39
C SER A 85 0.25 -9.87 37.55
N GLN A 86 -1.09 -9.81 37.50
CA GLN A 86 -1.78 -8.81 36.71
C GLN A 86 -1.96 -7.47 37.46
N LYS A 87 -1.59 -6.38 36.79
CA LYS A 87 -1.73 -5.01 37.28
C LYS A 87 -3.15 -4.71 37.74
N LYS A 88 -3.32 -4.41 39.03
CA LYS A 88 -4.58 -3.94 39.61
C LYS A 88 -4.89 -2.52 39.12
N LEU A 89 -6.13 -2.29 38.71
CA LEU A 89 -6.61 -0.96 38.33
C LEU A 89 -7.12 -0.23 39.56
N GLU A 90 -6.66 1.02 39.73
CA GLU A 90 -7.12 1.93 40.79
C GLU A 90 -7.91 3.08 40.17
N PRO A 91 -8.97 3.60 40.84
CA PRO A 91 -9.72 4.75 40.37
C PRO A 91 -8.84 5.97 40.09
N ASP A 92 -9.20 6.72 39.05
CA ASP A 92 -8.57 7.97 38.62
C ASP A 92 -7.05 7.90 38.37
N THR A 93 -6.51 6.70 38.26
CA THR A 93 -5.10 6.42 38.00
C THR A 93 -4.93 5.94 36.56
N GLU A 94 -3.94 6.49 35.85
CA GLU A 94 -3.61 6.02 34.49
C GLU A 94 -2.95 4.63 34.57
N ALA A 95 -3.50 3.69 33.82
CA ALA A 95 -2.92 2.38 33.59
C ALA A 95 -2.61 2.17 32.11
N ILE A 96 -1.55 1.40 31.85
CA ILE A 96 -1.02 1.13 30.52
C ILE A 96 -0.96 -0.39 30.35
N PHE A 97 -1.52 -0.89 29.25
CA PHE A 97 -1.53 -2.30 28.91
C PHE A 97 -0.85 -2.53 27.55
N PRO A 98 0.36 -3.11 27.53
CA PRO A 98 1.09 -3.34 26.28
C PRO A 98 0.47 -4.49 25.47
N PHE A 99 0.67 -4.44 24.16
CA PHE A 99 0.37 -5.53 23.24
C PHE A 99 1.40 -5.58 22.10
N ILE A 100 1.58 -6.78 21.55
CA ILE A 100 2.39 -7.04 20.37
C ILE A 100 1.53 -7.86 19.41
N ILE A 101 1.53 -7.49 18.13
CA ILE A 101 0.79 -8.15 17.05
C ILE A 101 1.78 -8.53 15.96
N GLU A 102 1.70 -9.78 15.51
CA GLU A 102 2.39 -10.28 14.33
C GLU A 102 1.39 -10.48 13.18
N LEU A 103 1.67 -9.86 12.04
CA LEU A 103 0.95 -10.08 10.79
C LEU A 103 1.42 -11.37 10.12
N PRO A 104 0.52 -12.16 9.52
CA PRO A 104 0.93 -13.31 8.74
C PRO A 104 1.62 -12.88 7.44
N MET A 105 2.34 -13.80 6.79
CA MET A 105 2.97 -13.59 5.48
C MET A 105 1.93 -13.66 4.34
N ILE A 106 0.89 -12.83 4.41
CA ILE A 106 -0.24 -12.81 3.49
C ILE A 106 -0.44 -11.40 2.93
N GLN A 107 -0.65 -11.30 1.61
CA GLN A 107 -1.01 -10.07 0.92
C GLN A 107 -2.50 -9.79 1.08
N PHE A 108 -2.82 -8.74 1.82
CA PHE A 108 -4.14 -8.10 1.80
C PHE A 108 -4.14 -6.86 0.90
N PRO A 109 -5.31 -6.35 0.47
CA PRO A 109 -5.37 -5.09 -0.25
C PRO A 109 -4.75 -3.94 0.56
N PRO A 110 -4.19 -2.91 -0.09
CA PRO A 110 -3.66 -1.75 0.61
C PRO A 110 -4.76 -1.00 1.35
N SER A 111 -4.45 -0.50 2.55
CA SER A 111 -5.28 0.48 3.25
C SER A 111 -5.51 1.67 2.33
N SER A 112 -6.74 1.81 1.83
CA SER A 112 -7.04 2.79 0.79
C SER A 112 -8.52 3.10 0.74
N ARG A 113 -8.83 4.32 0.30
CA ARG A 113 -10.18 4.75 -0.05
C ARG A 113 -10.14 5.29 -1.47
N THR A 114 -10.86 4.64 -2.36
CA THR A 114 -10.92 5.03 -3.78
C THR A 114 -12.36 5.31 -4.17
N VAL A 115 -12.56 6.41 -4.92
CA VAL A 115 -13.87 6.80 -5.45
C VAL A 115 -13.75 6.85 -6.98
N SER A 116 -14.75 6.34 -7.68
CA SER A 116 -14.81 6.40 -9.13
C SER A 116 -14.91 7.83 -9.63
N SER A 117 -14.48 8.08 -10.88
CA SER A 117 -14.49 9.42 -11.46
C SER A 117 -15.90 10.02 -11.59
N ASP A 118 -16.92 9.17 -11.77
CA ASP A 118 -18.34 9.55 -11.79
C ASP A 118 -18.97 9.64 -10.38
N LYS A 119 -18.18 9.34 -9.33
CA LYS A 119 -18.60 9.29 -7.92
C LYS A 119 -19.72 8.29 -7.62
N MET A 120 -20.02 7.36 -8.54
CA MET A 120 -21.05 6.34 -8.34
C MET A 120 -20.59 5.19 -7.46
N PHE A 121 -19.28 4.92 -7.40
CA PHE A 121 -18.73 3.79 -6.68
C PHE A 121 -17.61 4.23 -5.74
N SER A 122 -17.57 3.62 -4.56
CA SER A 122 -16.44 3.77 -3.63
C SER A 122 -15.99 2.42 -3.07
N TYR A 123 -14.69 2.32 -2.84
CA TYR A 123 -13.98 1.13 -2.39
C TYR A 123 -13.15 1.56 -1.19
N GLN A 124 -13.16 0.72 -0.17
CA GLN A 124 -12.42 0.97 1.05
C GLN A 124 -11.86 -0.35 1.59
N SER A 125 -10.57 -0.35 1.91
CA SER A 125 -9.93 -1.38 2.72
C SER A 125 -9.40 -0.73 3.98
N ASP A 126 -9.92 -1.16 5.12
CA ASP A 126 -9.58 -0.60 6.44
C ASP A 126 -8.95 -1.65 7.33
N PHE A 127 -7.89 -1.25 8.04
CA PHE A 127 -7.25 -2.01 9.10
C PHE A 127 -7.36 -1.19 10.38
N VAL A 128 -7.98 -1.75 11.42
CA VAL A 128 -8.36 -0.99 12.60
C VAL A 128 -8.04 -1.78 13.87
N LEU A 129 -7.35 -1.11 14.79
CA LEU A 129 -7.25 -1.51 16.18
C LEU A 129 -8.41 -0.90 16.96
N SER A 130 -9.12 -1.72 17.71
CA SER A 130 -10.27 -1.31 18.50
C SER A 130 -10.11 -1.81 19.93
N ALA A 131 -10.09 -0.91 20.90
CA ALA A 131 -10.05 -1.22 22.32
C ALA A 131 -11.44 -1.07 22.91
N PHE A 132 -11.85 -2.03 23.74
CA PHE A 132 -13.17 -2.07 24.36
C PHE A 132 -13.02 -2.37 25.85
N LEU A 133 -13.65 -1.53 26.68
CA LEU A 133 -13.89 -1.82 28.08
C LEU A 133 -15.31 -2.39 28.21
N ASP A 134 -15.41 -3.70 28.38
CA ASP A 134 -16.71 -4.35 28.47
C ASP A 134 -17.23 -4.32 29.93
N PRO A 135 -18.55 -4.14 30.14
CA PRO A 135 -19.16 -4.15 31.45
C PRO A 135 -19.29 -5.57 32.03
N THR A 136 -19.55 -5.64 33.33
CA THR A 136 -19.90 -6.87 34.05
C THR A 136 -21.27 -7.37 33.63
N ASN A 137 -22.24 -6.45 33.58
CA ASN A 137 -23.64 -6.74 33.28
C ASN A 137 -24.11 -5.83 32.13
N GLY A 138 -23.81 -6.22 30.89
CA GLY A 138 -24.22 -5.44 29.72
C GLY A 138 -23.71 -6.02 28.41
N LYS A 139 -24.35 -5.63 27.30
CA LYS A 139 -23.93 -6.02 25.94
C LYS A 139 -23.05 -4.95 25.27
N GLU A 140 -23.23 -3.69 25.63
CA GLU A 140 -22.51 -2.55 25.06
C GLU A 140 -21.25 -2.24 25.89
N PRO A 141 -20.11 -1.92 25.23
CA PRO A 141 -18.91 -1.47 25.93
C PRO A 141 -19.14 -0.16 26.71
N ILE A 142 -18.57 -0.06 27.92
CA ILE A 142 -18.52 1.18 28.70
C ILE A 142 -17.73 2.24 27.95
N MET A 143 -16.60 1.84 27.38
CA MET A 143 -15.74 2.69 26.56
C MET A 143 -15.27 1.94 25.33
N LYS A 144 -15.06 2.69 24.24
CA LYS A 144 -14.41 2.20 23.02
C LYS A 144 -13.45 3.24 22.46
N SER A 145 -12.37 2.76 21.85
CA SER A 145 -11.38 3.59 21.16
C SER A 145 -10.92 2.87 19.90
N HIS A 146 -10.68 3.62 18.82
CA HIS A 146 -10.30 3.08 17.52
C HIS A 146 -9.06 3.78 17.00
N LYS A 147 -8.14 3.01 16.42
CA LYS A 147 -6.92 3.52 15.77
C LYS A 147 -6.75 2.84 14.43
N SER A 148 -6.69 3.64 13.37
CA SER A 148 -6.41 3.15 12.02
C SER A 148 -4.97 2.69 11.90
N VAL A 149 -4.75 1.62 11.13
CA VAL A 149 -3.46 1.03 10.82
C VAL A 149 -3.25 1.13 9.32
N LEU A 150 -2.12 1.69 8.89
CA LEU A 150 -1.80 1.81 7.47
C LEU A 150 -1.12 0.52 7.01
N TYR A 151 -1.85 -0.31 6.27
CA TYR A 151 -1.34 -1.54 5.69
C TYR A 151 -0.95 -1.33 4.23
N MET A 152 0.20 -1.84 3.81
CA MET A 152 0.63 -1.87 2.42
C MET A 152 1.12 -3.26 2.01
N PRO A 153 0.68 -3.78 0.85
CA PRO A 153 1.17 -5.05 0.31
C PRO A 153 2.62 -4.93 -0.18
N PHE A 154 3.27 -6.07 -0.40
CA PHE A 154 4.55 -6.16 -1.10
C PHE A 154 4.31 -6.29 -2.60
N VAL A 155 4.69 -5.24 -3.33
CA VAL A 155 4.63 -5.16 -4.77
C VAL A 155 6.04 -4.88 -5.25
N GLU A 156 6.66 -5.89 -5.84
CA GLU A 156 8.02 -5.82 -6.35
C GLU A 156 8.15 -4.82 -7.50
N THR A 157 9.29 -4.14 -7.55
CA THR A 157 9.64 -3.26 -8.67
C THR A 157 10.92 -3.74 -9.34
N MET A 158 10.97 -3.66 -10.68
CA MET A 158 12.13 -4.06 -11.45
C MET A 158 12.58 -2.98 -12.43
N LEU A 159 13.90 -2.87 -12.55
CA LEU A 159 14.54 -2.12 -13.64
C LEU A 159 14.87 -3.07 -14.79
N PHE A 160 14.66 -2.63 -16.01
CA PHE A 160 15.08 -3.40 -17.17
C PHE A 160 16.58 -3.22 -17.43
N LYS A 161 17.26 -4.33 -17.71
CA LYS A 161 18.67 -4.30 -18.17
C LYS A 161 18.83 -3.56 -19.50
N LYS A 162 17.78 -3.56 -20.32
CA LYS A 162 17.72 -2.87 -21.61
C LYS A 162 16.45 -2.01 -21.65
N PRO A 163 16.52 -0.74 -22.06
CA PRO A 163 15.33 0.09 -22.14
C PRO A 163 14.25 -0.52 -23.04
N VAL A 164 13.01 -0.36 -22.63
CA VAL A 164 11.84 -0.70 -23.45
C VAL A 164 11.64 0.42 -24.46
N ILE A 165 11.59 0.07 -25.75
CA ILE A 165 11.35 1.01 -26.85
C ILE A 165 9.88 0.95 -27.25
N ILE A 166 9.21 2.10 -27.23
CA ILE A 166 7.80 2.30 -27.57
C ILE A 166 7.73 3.17 -28.81
N SER A 167 6.98 2.73 -29.81
CA SER A 167 6.75 3.47 -31.05
C SER A 167 5.26 3.47 -31.40
N PRO A 168 4.79 4.46 -32.18
CA PRO A 168 3.43 4.44 -32.74
C PRO A 168 3.19 3.14 -33.51
N LYS A 169 1.97 2.61 -33.48
CA LYS A 169 1.60 1.48 -34.35
C LYS A 169 1.61 1.97 -35.79
N SER A 170 2.41 1.36 -36.66
CA SER A 170 2.39 1.66 -38.09
C SER A 170 1.03 1.27 -38.67
N SER A 171 0.26 2.24 -39.13
CA SER A 171 -0.92 1.96 -39.94
C SER A 171 -0.44 1.37 -41.28
N GLN A 172 -0.74 0.09 -41.51
CA GLN A 172 -0.52 -0.67 -42.76
C GLN A 172 0.95 -0.88 -43.18
N GLY A 173 1.51 -2.04 -42.82
CA GLY A 173 2.43 -2.87 -43.63
C GLY A 173 3.76 -2.29 -44.13
N SER A 174 4.05 -1.00 -43.96
CA SER A 174 5.32 -0.40 -44.37
C SER A 174 6.35 -0.61 -43.27
N SER A 175 7.49 -1.21 -43.63
CA SER A 175 8.68 -1.40 -42.79
C SER A 175 9.41 -0.09 -42.47
N SER A 176 8.71 1.06 -42.55
CA SER A 176 9.31 2.36 -42.27
C SER A 176 9.48 2.53 -40.76
N GLU A 177 10.74 2.74 -40.37
CA GLU A 177 11.13 2.97 -38.98
C GLU A 177 10.45 4.25 -38.46
N SER A 178 9.66 4.14 -37.39
CA SER A 178 8.84 5.24 -36.87
C SER A 178 9.64 6.52 -36.61
N ASP A 179 9.06 7.67 -36.97
CA ASP A 179 9.68 8.99 -36.76
C ASP A 179 9.73 9.44 -35.29
N VAL A 180 9.04 8.69 -34.42
CA VAL A 180 8.96 8.92 -32.98
C VAL A 180 9.23 7.60 -32.27
N THR A 181 10.18 7.60 -31.35
CA THR A 181 10.38 6.50 -30.41
C THR A 181 10.54 7.04 -29.00
N VAL A 182 10.06 6.30 -28.00
CA VAL A 182 10.25 6.59 -26.58
C VAL A 182 10.95 5.41 -25.94
N SER A 183 11.99 5.67 -25.14
CA SER A 183 12.72 4.66 -24.41
C SER A 183 12.56 4.88 -22.90
N MET A 184 12.29 3.80 -22.17
CA MET A 184 12.10 3.80 -20.72
C MET A 184 12.93 2.70 -20.07
N SER A 185 13.57 2.99 -18.95
CA SER A 185 14.39 2.01 -18.20
C SER A 185 13.59 1.16 -17.20
N ALA A 186 12.35 1.54 -16.92
CA ALA A 186 11.46 0.85 -15.99
C ALA A 186 9.99 0.97 -16.41
N MET A 187 9.18 -0.02 -16.02
CA MET A 187 7.71 0.05 -16.04
C MET A 187 7.13 -0.06 -14.62
N ASP A 188 7.99 -0.30 -13.63
CA ASP A 188 7.63 -0.38 -12.23
C ASP A 188 8.26 0.81 -11.49
N TYR A 189 7.49 1.47 -10.62
CA TYR A 189 7.93 2.67 -9.90
C TYR A 189 7.39 2.67 -8.48
N LEU A 190 8.08 3.35 -7.57
CA LEU A 190 7.57 3.61 -6.23
C LEU A 190 6.75 4.93 -6.20
N PRO A 191 5.80 5.06 -5.27
CA PRO A 191 5.23 6.37 -4.94
C PRO A 191 6.33 7.36 -4.57
N GLY A 192 6.28 8.57 -5.13
CA GLY A 192 7.32 9.59 -4.95
C GLY A 192 8.44 9.57 -6.00
N ASP A 193 8.58 8.49 -6.79
CA ASP A 193 9.53 8.45 -7.91
C ASP A 193 9.11 9.38 -9.05
N ALA A 194 10.00 9.56 -10.03
CA ALA A 194 9.67 10.19 -11.30
C ALA A 194 9.80 9.19 -12.45
N ILE A 195 8.77 9.10 -13.28
CA ILE A 195 8.81 8.35 -14.53
C ILE A 195 9.75 9.12 -15.47
N GLN A 196 10.89 8.50 -15.80
CA GLN A 196 11.88 9.03 -16.73
C GLN A 196 11.77 8.30 -18.07
N ALA A 197 11.62 9.07 -19.15
CA ALA A 197 11.61 8.53 -20.50
C ALA A 197 12.45 9.41 -21.44
N LYS A 198 13.11 8.81 -22.43
CA LYS A 198 13.81 9.55 -23.49
C LYS A 198 13.07 9.40 -24.78
N MET A 199 12.62 10.51 -25.34
CA MET A 199 11.93 10.55 -26.63
C MET A 199 12.90 10.97 -27.74
N LEU A 200 12.97 10.17 -28.79
CA LEU A 200 13.71 10.47 -30.00
C LEU A 200 12.72 10.87 -31.12
N LEU A 201 12.89 12.06 -31.66
CA LEU A 201 12.16 12.57 -32.82
C LEU A 201 13.08 12.67 -34.02
N LYS A 202 12.70 12.07 -35.15
CA LYS A 202 13.39 12.26 -36.44
C LYS A 202 12.99 13.60 -37.07
N ASN A 203 13.83 14.13 -37.98
CA ASN A 203 13.68 15.47 -38.56
C ASN A 203 12.27 15.82 -39.09
N ALA A 204 11.59 14.88 -39.75
CA ALA A 204 10.23 15.10 -40.25
C ALA A 204 9.25 15.39 -39.10
N ALA A 205 9.26 14.58 -38.05
CA ALA A 205 8.44 14.77 -36.86
C ALA A 205 8.88 15.99 -36.01
N LYS A 206 10.19 16.27 -35.91
CA LYS A 206 10.73 17.43 -35.17
C LYS A 206 10.14 18.75 -35.68
N SER A 207 10.12 18.94 -37.00
CA SER A 207 9.60 20.18 -37.61
C SER A 207 8.12 20.42 -37.31
N GLN A 208 7.37 19.35 -37.07
CA GLN A 208 5.93 19.38 -36.84
C GLN A 208 5.57 19.35 -35.36
N ALA A 209 6.44 18.91 -34.46
CA ALA A 209 6.07 18.76 -33.04
C ALA A 209 6.11 20.10 -32.28
N GLU A 210 5.05 20.39 -31.51
CA GLU A 210 4.91 21.60 -30.70
C GLU A 210 5.20 21.31 -29.22
N SER A 211 4.55 20.28 -28.68
CA SER A 211 4.65 19.88 -27.30
C SER A 211 4.41 18.39 -27.11
N VAL A 212 4.90 17.88 -26.00
CA VAL A 212 4.68 16.51 -25.54
C VAL A 212 3.89 16.58 -24.25
N SER A 213 2.75 15.90 -24.19
CA SER A 213 1.95 15.73 -22.98
C SER A 213 2.13 14.31 -22.47
N VAL A 214 2.42 14.18 -21.19
CA VAL A 214 2.60 12.89 -20.53
C VAL A 214 1.66 12.85 -19.34
N LYS A 215 0.84 11.80 -19.28
CA LYS A 215 -0.23 11.66 -18.29
C LYS A 215 -0.18 10.28 -17.69
N LEU A 216 -0.16 10.21 -16.37
CA LEU A 216 -0.33 8.98 -15.61
C LEU A 216 -1.77 8.87 -15.16
N TYR A 217 -2.42 7.79 -15.56
CA TYR A 217 -3.78 7.47 -15.16
C TYR A 217 -3.82 6.27 -14.24
N GLN A 218 -4.63 6.35 -13.20
CA GLN A 218 -5.06 5.21 -12.39
C GLN A 218 -6.27 4.55 -13.06
N ILE A 219 -6.17 3.26 -13.31
CA ILE A 219 -7.22 2.42 -13.86
C ILE A 219 -7.84 1.65 -12.69
N GLN A 220 -9.06 2.03 -12.33
CA GLN A 220 -9.84 1.37 -11.30
C GLN A 220 -10.78 0.36 -11.97
N THR A 221 -10.71 -0.91 -11.58
CA THR A 221 -11.58 -1.95 -12.15
C THR A 221 -12.46 -2.52 -11.06
N TRP A 222 -13.77 -2.37 -11.23
CA TRP A 222 -14.82 -2.92 -10.38
C TRP A 222 -15.30 -4.22 -10.98
N LYS A 223 -14.99 -5.32 -10.30
CA LYS A 223 -15.23 -6.67 -10.80
C LYS A 223 -16.69 -7.08 -10.56
N LYS A 224 -17.13 -8.06 -11.36
CA LYS A 224 -18.46 -8.64 -11.27
C LYS A 224 -18.57 -9.52 -10.01
N ILE A 225 -19.61 -9.33 -9.21
CA ILE A 225 -19.89 -10.17 -8.01
C ILE A 225 -21.15 -11.03 -8.26
N PRO A 226 -21.02 -12.34 -8.56
CA PRO A 226 -22.13 -13.19 -9.00
C PRO A 226 -23.35 -13.21 -8.06
N ASP A 227 -23.14 -13.35 -6.75
CA ASP A 227 -24.25 -13.48 -5.78
C ASP A 227 -25.01 -12.18 -5.53
N MET A 228 -24.39 -11.06 -5.86
CA MET A 228 -24.99 -9.73 -5.73
C MET A 228 -25.85 -9.32 -6.92
N ILE A 229 -25.60 -9.93 -8.08
CA ILE A 229 -26.40 -9.72 -9.30
C ILE A 229 -27.78 -10.33 -9.14
N LYS A 230 -27.88 -11.50 -8.49
CA LYS A 230 -29.16 -12.13 -8.17
C LYS A 230 -30.05 -11.24 -7.29
N LYS A 231 -29.45 -10.33 -6.52
CA LYS A 231 -30.13 -9.36 -5.65
C LYS A 231 -30.37 -8.00 -6.32
N GLY A 232 -29.96 -7.80 -7.58
CA GLY A 232 -30.14 -6.56 -8.34
C GLY A 232 -29.30 -5.36 -7.87
N ARG A 233 -28.29 -5.58 -7.00
CA ARG A 233 -27.55 -4.50 -6.33
C ARG A 233 -26.25 -4.07 -7.01
N VAL A 234 -25.76 -4.84 -8.00
CA VAL A 234 -24.46 -4.59 -8.65
C VAL A 234 -24.61 -4.68 -10.17
N PRO A 235 -23.91 -3.83 -10.94
CA PRO A 235 -23.87 -3.93 -12.41
C PRO A 235 -23.46 -5.33 -12.88
N ASN A 236 -24.14 -5.83 -13.91
CA ASN A 236 -23.91 -7.17 -14.49
C ASN A 236 -22.59 -7.28 -15.29
N THR A 237 -21.84 -6.19 -15.39
CA THR A 237 -20.59 -6.07 -16.15
C THR A 237 -19.49 -5.44 -15.30
N GLU A 238 -18.25 -5.86 -15.57
CA GLU A 238 -17.06 -5.18 -15.06
C GLU A 238 -17.07 -3.71 -15.49
N LYS A 239 -16.76 -2.80 -14.57
CA LYS A 239 -16.64 -1.37 -14.84
C LYS A 239 -15.21 -0.91 -14.67
N LYS A 240 -14.69 -0.18 -15.67
CA LYS A 240 -13.37 0.46 -15.59
C LYS A 240 -13.52 1.95 -15.56
N TYR A 241 -12.84 2.58 -14.61
CA TYR A 241 -12.74 4.03 -14.50
C TYR A 241 -11.29 4.45 -14.65
N LYS A 242 -11.08 5.57 -15.33
CA LYS A 242 -9.77 6.15 -15.62
C LYS A 242 -9.68 7.49 -14.90
N GLN A 243 -8.80 7.61 -13.91
CA GLN A 243 -8.58 8.83 -13.14
C GLN A 243 -7.20 9.39 -13.44
N LEU A 244 -7.09 10.68 -13.75
CA LEU A 244 -5.80 11.33 -13.94
C LEU A 244 -5.12 11.52 -12.57
N ILE A 245 -3.88 11.06 -12.44
CA ILE A 245 -3.09 11.16 -11.21
C ILE A 245 -2.02 12.23 -11.33
N ALA A 246 -1.28 12.22 -12.44
CA ALA A 246 -0.23 13.19 -12.71
C ALA A 246 -0.20 13.53 -14.19
N SER A 247 0.19 14.76 -14.52
CA SER A 247 0.44 15.17 -15.89
C SER A 247 1.55 16.19 -16.00
N ASN A 248 2.35 16.11 -17.05
CA ASN A 248 3.34 17.11 -17.42
C ASN A 248 3.21 17.42 -18.92
N THR A 249 3.47 18.66 -19.31
CA THR A 249 3.50 19.08 -20.72
C THR A 249 4.77 19.86 -20.99
N ILE A 250 5.58 19.36 -21.92
CA ILE A 250 6.88 19.93 -22.29
C ILE A 250 6.72 20.61 -23.64
N LYS A 251 7.07 21.90 -23.74
CA LYS A 251 7.12 22.61 -25.01
C LYS A 251 8.46 22.33 -25.70
N LEU A 252 8.40 21.87 -26.95
CA LEU A 252 9.61 21.49 -27.70
C LEU A 252 10.35 22.72 -28.27
N SER A 253 9.71 23.90 -28.28
CA SER A 253 10.34 25.17 -28.66
C SER A 253 11.47 25.60 -27.72
N ASP A 254 11.46 25.11 -26.48
CA ASP A 254 12.31 25.59 -25.41
C ASP A 254 13.68 24.88 -25.42
N TYR A 255 13.74 23.71 -26.06
CA TYR A 255 14.98 23.01 -26.39
C TYR A 255 15.61 23.63 -27.65
N LYS A 256 16.22 24.80 -27.49
CA LYS A 256 17.19 25.29 -28.48
C LYS A 256 18.40 24.38 -28.41
N ASP A 257 18.77 23.76 -29.54
CA ASP A 257 19.96 22.90 -29.67
C ASP A 257 21.17 23.61 -29.02
N GLN A 258 21.53 23.21 -27.80
CA GLN A 258 22.67 23.75 -27.09
C GLN A 258 23.94 23.21 -27.77
N GLY A 259 24.40 23.94 -28.78
CA GLY A 259 25.79 23.94 -29.25
C GLY A 259 26.30 22.67 -29.90
N GLN A 260 26.18 22.59 -31.23
CA GLN A 260 27.29 22.35 -32.17
C GLN A 260 26.75 22.44 -33.60
N SER A 261 27.01 23.59 -34.25
CA SER A 261 26.57 23.92 -35.60
C SER A 261 27.43 23.27 -36.69
N SER A 262 27.69 21.97 -36.61
CA SER A 262 28.39 21.26 -37.68
C SER A 262 27.84 19.85 -37.81
N ASN A 263 27.11 19.63 -38.91
CA ASN A 263 26.34 18.45 -39.33
C ASN A 263 24.89 18.43 -38.84
N LYS A 264 23.95 18.46 -39.80
CA LYS A 264 22.51 18.24 -39.62
C LYS A 264 22.31 16.95 -38.82
N SER A 265 22.07 17.04 -37.51
CA SER A 265 21.60 15.87 -36.77
C SER A 265 20.25 15.45 -37.36
N ILE A 266 20.10 14.16 -37.63
CA ILE A 266 18.90 13.60 -38.28
C ILE A 266 17.76 13.44 -37.26
N SER A 267 18.07 13.58 -35.97
CA SER A 267 17.16 13.37 -34.86
C SER A 267 17.48 14.28 -33.67
N SER A 268 16.46 14.51 -32.84
CA SER A 268 16.57 15.19 -31.54
C SER A 268 16.05 14.29 -30.43
N THR A 269 16.75 14.32 -29.30
CA THR A 269 16.38 13.57 -28.09
C THR A 269 15.85 14.53 -27.04
N PHE A 270 14.78 14.14 -26.35
CA PHE A 270 14.13 14.92 -25.32
C PHE A 270 13.95 14.06 -24.07
N ASP A 271 14.36 14.58 -22.92
CA ASP A 271 14.11 13.93 -21.64
C ASP A 271 12.71 14.31 -21.13
N ILE A 272 11.95 13.30 -20.74
CA ILE A 272 10.61 13.39 -20.19
C ILE A 272 10.69 12.95 -18.74
N SER A 273 10.17 13.78 -17.84
CA SER A 273 10.04 13.48 -16.41
C SER A 273 8.60 13.72 -15.96
N LEU A 274 7.99 12.74 -15.29
CA LEU A 274 6.69 12.87 -14.67
C LEU A 274 6.76 12.39 -13.21
N PRO A 275 6.69 13.29 -12.21
CA PRO A 275 6.69 12.90 -10.80
C PRO A 275 5.40 12.14 -10.44
N ILE A 276 5.54 11.05 -9.69
CA ILE A 276 4.46 10.25 -9.13
C ILE A 276 4.18 10.77 -7.71
N PRO A 277 2.94 11.14 -7.37
CA PRO A 277 2.61 11.58 -6.02
C PRO A 277 2.94 10.52 -4.95
N ILE A 278 3.41 10.95 -3.79
CA ILE A 278 3.81 10.06 -2.69
C ILE A 278 2.61 9.30 -2.09
N GLU A 279 1.41 9.83 -2.23
CA GLU A 279 0.15 9.22 -1.81
C GLU A 279 -0.45 8.23 -2.83
N THR A 280 0.28 7.93 -3.92
CA THR A 280 -0.20 6.99 -4.93
C THR A 280 -0.33 5.59 -4.32
N VAL A 281 -1.52 5.01 -4.42
CA VAL A 281 -1.81 3.66 -3.91
C VAL A 281 -1.06 2.63 -4.75
N PRO A 282 -0.48 1.57 -4.16
CA PRO A 282 0.18 0.54 -4.95
C PRO A 282 -0.79 -0.24 -5.84
N SER A 283 -0.27 -0.79 -6.92
CA SER A 283 -1.02 -1.63 -7.85
C SER A 283 -1.39 -2.95 -7.17
N PHE A 284 -2.63 -3.39 -7.35
CA PHE A 284 -3.07 -4.70 -6.89
C PHE A 284 -4.26 -5.21 -7.70
N SER A 285 -4.31 -6.53 -7.91
CA SER A 285 -5.33 -7.17 -8.76
C SER A 285 -5.95 -8.44 -8.17
N TYR A 286 -5.54 -8.85 -6.97
CA TYR A 286 -5.94 -10.10 -6.35
C TYR A 286 -7.24 -10.00 -5.52
N SER A 287 -7.83 -8.81 -5.33
CA SER A 287 -9.15 -8.70 -4.71
C SER A 287 -10.25 -9.23 -5.64
N PRO A 288 -11.28 -9.93 -5.13
CA PRO A 288 -12.35 -10.46 -5.96
C PRO A 288 -13.28 -9.38 -6.49
N ILE A 289 -13.29 -8.19 -5.89
CA ILE A 289 -14.26 -7.13 -6.20
C ILE A 289 -13.64 -5.88 -6.84
N PHE A 290 -12.34 -5.67 -6.67
CA PHE A 290 -11.71 -4.41 -7.06
C PHE A 290 -10.25 -4.62 -7.45
N SER A 291 -9.72 -3.76 -8.31
CA SER A 291 -8.28 -3.70 -8.59
C SER A 291 -7.84 -2.32 -9.03
N ILE A 292 -6.59 -2.00 -8.76
CA ILE A 292 -5.91 -0.77 -9.18
C ILE A 292 -4.72 -1.15 -10.07
N GLY A 293 -4.65 -0.54 -11.25
CA GLY A 293 -3.46 -0.53 -12.10
C GLY A 293 -3.21 0.87 -12.66
N TYR A 294 -2.09 1.06 -13.36
CA TYR A 294 -1.73 2.37 -13.91
C TYR A 294 -1.40 2.31 -15.39
N GLN A 295 -1.61 3.44 -16.07
CA GLN A 295 -1.39 3.59 -17.49
C GLN A 295 -0.75 4.94 -17.78
N LEU A 296 0.42 4.91 -18.41
CA LEU A 296 1.10 6.10 -18.93
C LEU A 296 0.65 6.34 -20.37
N GLN A 297 0.19 7.56 -20.63
CA GLN A 297 -0.20 8.04 -21.95
C GLN A 297 0.74 9.18 -22.35
N ILE A 298 1.40 9.02 -23.50
CA ILE A 298 2.30 10.02 -24.09
C ILE A 298 1.68 10.45 -25.41
N SER A 299 1.40 11.75 -25.54
CA SER A 299 0.79 12.33 -26.73
C SER A 299 1.62 13.53 -27.21
N ILE A 300 1.83 13.64 -28.52
CA ILE A 300 2.61 14.71 -29.16
C ILE A 300 1.67 15.58 -29.98
N LYS A 301 1.62 16.87 -29.65
CA LYS A 301 0.84 17.86 -30.39
C LYS A 301 1.64 18.33 -31.61
N GLN A 302 1.04 18.27 -32.81
CA GLN A 302 1.67 18.71 -34.05
C GLN A 302 1.13 20.05 -34.57
N LYS A 303 2.03 20.90 -35.10
CA LYS A 303 1.79 22.13 -35.85
C LYS A 303 1.30 21.79 -37.26
N LYS A 304 0.01 21.55 -37.42
CA LYS A 304 -0.68 21.43 -38.72
C LYS A 304 -1.92 22.33 -38.72
N ILE A 305 -2.45 22.64 -39.91
CA ILE A 305 -3.65 23.48 -40.12
C ILE A 305 -4.84 22.97 -39.27
N TRP A 306 -4.87 21.66 -39.03
CA TRP A 306 -5.66 21.01 -37.99
C TRP A 306 -4.69 20.41 -36.98
N SER A 307 -4.78 20.80 -35.71
CA SER A 307 -3.89 20.30 -34.65
C SER A 307 -4.01 18.78 -34.53
N ALA A 308 -3.11 18.04 -35.17
CA ALA A 308 -3.08 16.58 -35.10
C ALA A 308 -2.39 16.17 -33.79
N LEU A 309 -3.05 15.27 -33.04
CA LEU A 309 -2.50 14.65 -31.85
C LEU A 309 -1.97 13.27 -32.24
N LEU A 310 -0.66 13.06 -32.12
CA LEU A 310 -0.06 11.74 -32.26
C LEU A 310 -0.01 11.09 -30.89
N GLU A 311 -0.76 10.00 -30.69
CA GLU A 311 -0.76 9.24 -29.45
C GLU A 311 0.10 7.98 -29.57
N LEU A 312 0.98 7.76 -28.60
CA LEU A 312 1.68 6.49 -28.45
C LEU A 312 0.75 5.42 -27.88
N PRO A 313 1.06 4.12 -28.04
CA PRO A 313 0.33 3.07 -27.36
C PRO A 313 0.30 3.30 -25.86
N ASP A 314 -0.81 2.92 -25.23
CA ASP A 314 -0.95 2.94 -23.78
C ASP A 314 0.08 2.02 -23.11
N ILE A 315 0.86 2.57 -22.18
CA ILE A 315 1.95 1.86 -21.52
C ILE A 315 1.48 1.46 -20.12
N PRO A 316 1.39 0.16 -19.79
CA PRO A 316 1.04 -0.27 -18.44
C PRO A 316 2.18 0.06 -17.49
N ILE A 317 1.82 0.61 -16.32
CA ILE A 317 2.74 0.95 -15.24
C ILE A 317 2.33 0.20 -13.98
N THR A 318 3.32 -0.34 -13.27
CA THR A 318 3.14 -0.89 -11.92
C THR A 318 3.61 0.14 -10.91
N ILE A 319 2.77 0.46 -9.94
CA ILE A 319 3.20 1.20 -8.74
C ILE A 319 3.46 0.19 -7.64
N GLY A 320 4.73 0.02 -7.29
CA GLY A 320 5.19 -0.94 -6.30
C GLY A 320 5.36 -0.35 -4.91
N THR A 321 5.84 -1.19 -4.00
CA THR A 321 6.13 -0.83 -2.61
C THR A 321 7.50 -1.29 -2.15
N LEU A 322 8.04 -2.33 -2.78
CA LEU A 322 9.40 -2.79 -2.54
C LEU A 322 10.34 -2.10 -3.50
N GLY A 323 11.46 -1.59 -2.96
CA GLY A 323 12.50 -0.96 -3.77
C GLY A 323 13.07 -1.85 -4.86
N TYR A 324 13.69 -1.22 -5.86
CA TYR A 324 14.20 -1.91 -7.03
C TYR A 324 15.15 -3.04 -6.68
N GLY A 325 14.83 -4.25 -7.13
CA GLY A 325 15.64 -5.45 -6.89
C GLY A 325 15.37 -6.14 -5.55
N THR A 326 14.56 -5.54 -4.67
CA THR A 326 14.06 -6.20 -3.45
C THR A 326 12.99 -7.20 -3.82
N ARG A 327 13.15 -8.44 -3.34
CA ARG A 327 12.20 -9.54 -3.56
C ARG A 327 11.39 -9.79 -2.30
N SER A 328 10.13 -10.11 -2.51
CA SER A 328 9.26 -10.64 -1.48
C SER A 328 9.63 -12.09 -1.13
N SER A 329 9.19 -12.56 0.03
CA SER A 329 9.35 -13.97 0.42
C SER A 329 8.62 -14.89 -0.56
N GLN A 330 9.21 -16.04 -0.88
CA GLN A 330 8.54 -17.08 -1.69
C GLN A 330 7.31 -17.67 -0.99
N GLU A 331 7.22 -17.50 0.33
CA GLU A 331 6.08 -17.95 1.15
C GLU A 331 4.88 -17.00 1.07
N LEU A 332 5.04 -15.84 0.42
CA LEU A 332 4.01 -14.82 0.31
C LEU A 332 2.83 -15.32 -0.53
N LYS A 333 1.65 -15.41 0.11
CA LYS A 333 0.39 -15.79 -0.56
C LYS A 333 -0.59 -14.63 -0.55
N VAL A 334 -1.53 -14.61 -1.50
CA VAL A 334 -2.62 -13.61 -1.54
C VAL A 334 -3.81 -14.07 -0.72
N TYR A 335 -4.50 -13.16 -0.03
CA TYR A 335 -5.64 -13.51 0.84
C TYR A 335 -6.77 -14.23 0.08
N SER A 336 -6.96 -13.92 -1.20
CA SER A 336 -7.99 -14.52 -2.05
C SER A 336 -7.70 -15.96 -2.47
N ALA A 337 -6.51 -16.49 -2.15
CA ALA A 337 -6.21 -17.91 -2.30
C ALA A 337 -6.76 -18.77 -1.16
N PHE A 338 -7.25 -18.15 -0.09
CA PHE A 338 -7.74 -18.83 1.11
C PHE A 338 -9.26 -18.73 1.24
N LYS A 339 -9.81 -19.66 2.00
CA LYS A 339 -11.18 -19.56 2.47
C LYS A 339 -11.30 -18.48 3.55
N SER A 340 -12.45 -17.79 3.57
CA SER A 340 -12.76 -16.84 4.64
C SER A 340 -12.77 -17.54 6.00
N VAL A 341 -12.23 -16.87 7.02
CA VAL A 341 -12.19 -17.36 8.42
C VAL A 341 -13.60 -17.57 9.00
N PHE A 342 -14.64 -17.03 8.33
CA PHE A 342 -16.02 -17.06 8.78
C PHE A 342 -16.90 -18.09 8.05
N GLU A 343 -16.35 -18.81 7.07
CA GLU A 343 -17.11 -19.81 6.31
C GLU A 343 -16.95 -21.22 6.93
N GLN A 344 -18.04 -21.98 7.05
CA GLN A 344 -18.05 -23.32 7.64
C GLN A 344 -17.23 -24.32 6.80
N GLU A 345 -16.39 -25.14 7.45
CA GLU A 345 -15.56 -26.19 6.86
C GLU A 345 -16.42 -27.20 6.07
N GLN A 346 -16.43 -27.08 4.75
CA GLN A 346 -17.06 -28.06 3.84
C GLN A 346 -16.10 -28.52 2.73
N ASP A 347 -14.93 -27.91 2.60
CA ASP A 347 -13.94 -28.21 1.55
C ASP A 347 -12.51 -28.21 2.12
N ASN A 348 -11.61 -28.96 1.49
CA ASN A 348 -10.18 -29.11 1.82
C ASN A 348 -9.33 -27.85 1.52
N THR A 349 -9.91 -26.66 1.51
CA THR A 349 -9.16 -25.41 1.27
C THR A 349 -8.57 -24.84 2.56
N ASP A 350 -7.34 -24.33 2.49
CA ASP A 350 -6.66 -23.73 3.64
C ASP A 350 -7.43 -22.50 4.15
N THR A 351 -7.61 -22.44 5.47
CA THR A 351 -8.19 -21.26 6.16
C THR A 351 -7.18 -20.11 6.14
N LEU A 352 -7.67 -18.89 5.90
CA LEU A 352 -6.86 -17.68 5.89
C LEU A 352 -6.12 -17.48 7.23
N PRO A 353 -4.77 -17.43 7.23
CA PRO A 353 -4.01 -17.11 8.43
C PRO A 353 -4.35 -15.70 8.93
N VAL A 354 -4.50 -15.55 10.26
CA VAL A 354 -4.88 -14.30 10.90
C VAL A 354 -3.74 -13.74 11.76
N PRO A 355 -3.73 -12.42 12.04
CA PRO A 355 -2.75 -11.84 12.93
C PRO A 355 -2.79 -12.48 14.33
N ARG A 356 -1.62 -12.60 14.95
CA ARG A 356 -1.45 -13.23 16.26
C ARG A 356 -1.02 -12.19 17.28
N TYR A 357 -1.61 -12.22 18.46
CA TYR A 357 -1.11 -11.45 19.59
C TYR A 357 -0.01 -12.24 20.30
N LEU A 358 1.19 -11.68 20.38
CA LEU A 358 2.34 -12.33 21.04
C LEU A 358 2.35 -12.01 22.54
N GLN A 359 2.82 -12.93 23.37
CA GLN A 359 2.99 -12.67 24.79
C GLN A 359 3.97 -11.50 24.98
N VAL A 360 3.61 -10.56 25.84
CA VAL A 360 4.53 -9.46 26.19
C VAL A 360 5.44 -10.05 27.24
N VAL A 361 6.71 -10.23 26.90
CA VAL A 361 7.74 -10.58 27.87
C VAL A 361 8.20 -9.24 28.46
N GLU A 362 7.79 -8.95 29.68
CA GLU A 362 8.39 -7.86 30.45
C GLU A 362 9.81 -8.32 30.78
N TYR A 363 10.82 -7.79 30.08
CA TYR A 363 12.21 -7.98 30.46
C TYR A 363 12.40 -7.25 31.79
N GLU A 364 12.29 -7.97 32.91
CA GLU A 364 12.81 -7.50 34.19
C GLU A 364 14.35 -7.47 34.20
N ASP A 365 14.98 -8.11 33.21
CA ASP A 365 16.42 -8.04 32.97
C ASP A 365 16.77 -6.74 32.22
N CYS A 366 16.80 -5.63 32.94
CA CYS A 366 17.73 -4.57 32.58
C CYS A 366 19.09 -5.23 32.38
N LEU A 367 19.74 -4.99 31.24
CA LEU A 367 21.18 -5.27 31.13
C LEU A 367 21.83 -4.68 32.39
N PRO A 368 22.63 -5.46 33.14
CA PRO A 368 23.25 -4.95 34.34
C PRO A 368 23.93 -3.62 33.99
N PRO A 369 23.79 -2.58 34.83
CA PRO A 369 24.40 -1.29 34.58
C PRO A 369 25.87 -1.51 34.24
N TYR A 370 26.36 -0.82 33.21
CA TYR A 370 27.74 -0.94 32.78
C TYR A 370 28.66 -0.57 33.95
N GLU A 371 29.34 -1.57 34.50
CA GLU A 371 30.39 -1.37 35.50
C GLU A 371 31.70 -1.16 34.76
N ASP A 372 32.27 0.05 34.80
CA ASP A 372 33.57 0.40 34.17
C ASP A 372 34.71 -0.56 34.57
N GLN A 373 34.57 -1.26 35.71
CA GLN A 373 35.54 -2.22 36.23
C GLN A 373 35.48 -3.60 35.57
N ARG A 374 34.45 -3.87 34.75
CA ARG A 374 34.18 -5.17 34.14
C ARG A 374 34.37 -5.11 32.63
N LEU A 375 35.50 -4.57 32.19
CA LEU A 375 35.92 -4.68 30.79
C LEU A 375 36.06 -6.17 30.42
N PRO A 376 35.53 -6.61 29.28
CA PRO A 376 35.79 -7.97 28.80
C PRO A 376 37.30 -8.16 28.66
N LEU A 377 37.82 -9.22 29.28
CA LEU A 377 39.21 -9.64 29.11
C LEU A 377 39.36 -10.09 27.65
N TYR A 378 39.91 -9.21 26.82
CA TYR A 378 40.38 -9.61 25.51
C TYR A 378 41.62 -10.49 25.74
N GLU A 379 41.42 -11.81 25.72
CA GLU A 379 42.53 -12.73 25.58
C GLU A 379 43.18 -12.43 24.24
N HIS A 380 44.33 -11.75 24.28
CA HIS A 380 45.18 -11.60 23.13
C HIS A 380 45.55 -13.00 22.66
N VAL A 381 44.97 -13.43 21.54
CA VAL A 381 45.42 -14.58 20.77
C VAL A 381 46.84 -14.26 20.31
N MET A 382 47.83 -14.59 21.14
CA MET A 382 49.23 -14.60 20.78
C MET A 382 49.41 -15.72 19.76
N THR A 383 49.42 -15.36 18.48
CA THR A 383 49.86 -16.23 17.40
C THR A 383 51.36 -16.50 17.60
N ASN A 384 51.68 -17.65 18.20
CA ASN A 384 53.05 -18.16 18.20
C ASN A 384 53.44 -18.51 16.76
N ALA A 385 54.14 -17.58 16.10
CA ALA A 385 54.93 -17.89 14.92
C ALA A 385 56.15 -18.71 15.37
N ALA A 386 56.10 -20.01 15.12
CA ALA A 386 57.24 -20.89 15.25
C ALA A 386 58.23 -20.63 14.09
N SER A 387 59.50 -20.53 14.48
CA SER A 387 60.72 -20.45 13.67
C SER A 387 60.95 -21.66 12.77
#